data_AF-A0A0V0GKE1-F1
#
_entry.id   AF-A0A0V0GKE1-F1
#
_cell.length_a   1.000
_cell.length_b   1.000
_cell.length_c   1.000
_cell.angle_alpha   90.00
_cell.angle_beta   90.00
_cell.angle_gamma   90.00
#
_symmetry.space_group_name_H-M   'P 1'
#
loop_
_entity.id
_entity.type
_entity.pdbx_description
1 polymer ?
#
loop_
_entity_poly.entity_id
_entity_poly.type
_entity_poly.pdbx_seq_one_letter_code
_entity_poly.pdbx_strand_id
1 'polypeptide(L)'
;MCSFLPFFTSFNRTKGGLIELNHGRPQPLQYVVNAAFLATLYSDYLAAADTPGWYCGPHFYSTDVLREFAQTQIDYILGKNPRKMSYVV
;
A
#
# COMPACT_ATOMS: atom_id res chain seq x y z
N MET A 1 -9.67 0.07 1.43
CA MET A 1 -8.68 -0.19 0.36
C MET A 1 -8.54 0.97 -0.60
N CYS A 2 -9.61 1.60 -1.09
CA CYS A 2 -9.51 2.80 -1.96
C CYS A 2 -8.61 3.91 -1.39
N SER A 3 -8.69 4.16 -0.08
CA SER A 3 -7.84 5.15 0.63
C SER A 3 -6.33 4.89 0.53
N PHE A 4 -5.89 3.68 0.17
CA PHE A 4 -4.47 3.34 -0.03
C PHE A 4 -3.96 3.69 -1.43
N LEU A 5 -4.84 4.04 -2.35
CA LEU A 5 -4.47 4.40 -3.71
C LEU A 5 -3.99 5.86 -3.75
N PRO A 6 -3.06 6.20 -4.66
CA PRO A 6 -2.47 7.55 -4.73
C PRO A 6 -3.47 8.65 -5.14
N PHE A 7 -4.59 8.27 -5.75
CA PHE A 7 -5.64 9.20 -6.14
C PHE A 7 -6.41 9.77 -4.93
N PHE A 8 -6.49 9.02 -3.83
CA PHE A 8 -7.19 9.45 -2.63
C PHE A 8 -6.23 10.21 -1.71
N THR A 9 -6.67 11.38 -1.26
CA THR A 9 -5.89 12.28 -0.37
C THR A 9 -6.10 11.98 1.11
N SER A 10 -6.69 10.83 1.45
CA SER A 10 -6.95 10.43 2.84
C SER A 10 -5.66 10.28 3.67
N PHE A 11 -4.56 9.88 3.01
CA PHE A 11 -3.25 9.72 3.65
C PHE A 11 -2.16 10.39 2.83
N ASN A 12 -1.26 11.07 3.53
CA ASN A 12 -0.06 11.63 2.92
C ASN A 12 0.93 10.53 2.54
N ARG A 13 1.86 10.88 1.66
CA ARG A 13 3.00 10.05 1.30
C ARG A 13 4.26 10.86 1.41
N THR A 14 5.33 10.21 1.87
CA THR A 14 6.67 10.80 1.80
C THR A 14 7.06 11.03 0.34
N LYS A 15 8.05 11.90 0.10
CA LYS A 15 8.61 12.11 -1.25
C LYS A 15 9.16 10.82 -1.89
N GLY A 16 9.48 9.81 -1.08
CA GLY A 16 9.95 8.51 -1.55
C GLY A 16 8.83 7.48 -1.76
N GLY A 17 7.56 7.81 -1.55
CA GLY A 17 6.43 6.94 -1.84
C GLY A 17 5.88 6.11 -0.66
N LEU A 18 6.48 6.19 0.53
CA LEU A 18 5.94 5.56 1.75
C LEU A 18 4.64 6.24 2.19
N ILE A 19 3.57 5.48 2.40
CA ILE A 19 2.28 5.97 2.92
C ILE A 19 2.33 6.27 4.42
N GLU A 20 1.76 7.41 4.84
CA GLU A 20 1.80 7.90 6.22
C GLU A 20 0.48 7.65 6.94
N LEU A 21 0.22 6.38 7.28
CA LEU A 21 -1.04 5.95 7.92
C LEU A 21 -1.18 6.43 9.37
N ASN A 22 -0.07 6.77 10.03
CA ASN A 22 -0.07 7.34 11.38
C ASN A 22 -0.14 8.89 11.38
N HIS A 23 -0.60 9.50 10.30
CA HIS A 23 -0.73 10.97 10.15
C HIS A 23 0.56 11.74 10.49
N GLY A 24 1.71 11.24 10.03
CA GLY A 24 3.02 11.86 10.25
C GLY A 24 3.60 11.67 11.66
N ARG A 25 2.94 10.92 12.55
CA ARG A 25 3.48 10.57 13.87
C ARG A 25 4.62 9.53 13.76
N PRO A 26 5.46 9.40 14.80
CA PRO A 26 6.56 8.43 14.81
C PRO A 26 6.12 6.97 14.57
N GLN A 27 7.09 6.12 14.23
CA GLN A 27 6.90 4.68 14.00
C GLN A 27 5.89 4.33 12.88
N PRO A 28 6.02 4.91 11.66
CA PRO A 28 5.07 4.67 10.58
C PRO A 28 5.13 3.24 10.01
N LEU A 29 6.28 2.57 10.09
CA LEU A 29 6.53 1.31 9.39
C LEU A 29 5.59 0.18 9.82
N GLN A 30 5.25 0.08 11.11
CA GLN A 30 4.34 -0.96 11.60
C GLN A 30 2.92 -0.85 10.99
N TYR A 31 2.45 0.39 10.76
CA TYR A 31 1.16 0.62 10.10
C TYR A 31 1.22 0.27 8.62
N VAL A 32 2.34 0.60 7.97
CA VAL A 32 2.55 0.33 6.56
C VAL A 32 2.63 -1.18 6.29
N VAL A 33 3.35 -1.94 7.11
CA VAL A 33 3.42 -3.40 7.01
C VAL A 33 2.03 -4.03 7.20
N ASN A 34 1.26 -3.57 8.19
CA ASN A 34 -0.09 -4.07 8.41
C ASN A 34 -1.01 -3.79 7.20
N ALA A 35 -0.97 -2.56 6.66
CA ALA A 35 -1.75 -2.20 5.48
C ALA A 35 -1.33 -3.00 4.23
N ALA A 36 -0.03 -3.22 4.03
CA ALA A 36 0.48 -4.05 2.94
C ALA A 36 -0.01 -5.50 3.08
N PHE A 37 0.05 -6.07 4.28
CA PHE A 37 -0.47 -7.42 4.54
C PHE A 37 -1.97 -7.54 4.21
N LEU A 38 -2.79 -6.59 4.70
CA LEU A 38 -4.23 -6.59 4.41
C LEU A 38 -4.52 -6.38 2.92
N ALA A 39 -3.73 -5.56 2.23
CA ALA A 39 -3.88 -5.33 0.80
C ALA A 39 -3.55 -6.58 -0.04
N THR A 40 -2.48 -7.30 0.31
CA THR A 40 -2.14 -8.59 -0.29
C THR A 40 -3.21 -9.63 -0.03
N LEU A 41 -3.62 -9.80 1.24
CA LEU A 41 -4.64 -10.79 1.60
C LEU A 41 -5.95 -10.53 0.83
N TYR A 42 -6.39 -9.28 0.78
CA TYR A 42 -7.61 -8.92 0.08
C TYR A 42 -7.51 -9.10 -1.44
N SER A 43 -6.35 -8.81 -2.05
CA SER A 43 -6.16 -9.05 -3.49
C SER A 43 -6.15 -10.55 -3.83
N ASP A 44 -5.63 -11.40 -2.93
CA ASP A 44 -5.69 -12.85 -3.07
C ASP A 44 -7.14 -13.37 -2.98
N TYR A 45 -7.95 -12.82 -2.06
CA TYR A 45 -9.39 -13.16 -1.98
C TYR A 45 -10.15 -12.76 -3.25
N LEU A 46 -9.91 -11.55 -3.78
CA LEU A 46 -10.55 -11.10 -5.01
C LEU A 46 -10.16 -11.98 -6.21
N ALA A 47 -8.87 -12.36 -6.30
CA ALA A 47 -8.40 -13.26 -7.33
C ALA A 47 -9.03 -14.66 -7.21
N ALA A 48 -9.13 -15.20 -5.99
CA ALA A 48 -9.76 -16.50 -5.73
C ALA A 48 -11.27 -16.52 -6.02
N ALA A 49 -11.93 -15.36 -5.96
CA ALA A 49 -13.33 -15.18 -6.27
C ALA A 49 -13.60 -14.77 -7.74
N ASP A 50 -12.61 -14.91 -8.63
CA ASP A 50 -12.68 -14.46 -10.03
C ASP A 50 -13.18 -13.01 -10.19
N THR A 51 -12.87 -12.17 -9.21
CA THR A 51 -13.28 -10.77 -9.17
C THR A 51 -12.15 -9.91 -9.71
N PRO A 52 -12.29 -9.29 -10.90
CA PRO A 52 -11.17 -8.62 -11.59
C PRO A 52 -10.72 -7.33 -10.92
N GLY A 53 -11.48 -6.81 -9.95
CA GLY A 53 -11.21 -5.53 -9.33
C GLY A 53 -12.39 -4.99 -8.52
N TRP A 54 -12.32 -3.73 -8.13
CA TRP A 54 -13.40 -3.06 -7.41
C TRP A 54 -13.48 -1.59 -7.79
N TYR A 55 -14.62 -0.98 -7.50
CA TYR A 55 -14.84 0.45 -7.74
C TYR A 55 -14.45 1.28 -6.53
N CYS A 56 -13.77 2.39 -6.79
CA CYS A 56 -13.53 3.45 -5.84
C CYS A 56 -14.19 4.73 -6.36
N GLY A 57 -15.45 4.94 -5.98
CA GLY A 57 -16.29 5.97 -6.61
C GLY A 57 -16.55 5.62 -8.08
N PRO A 58 -16.31 6.54 -9.04
CA PRO A 58 -16.55 6.27 -10.46
C PRO A 58 -15.42 5.48 -11.15
N HIS A 59 -14.29 5.23 -10.47
CA HIS A 59 -13.11 4.61 -11.08
C HIS A 59 -13.00 3.13 -10.71
N PHE A 60 -12.78 2.29 -11.73
CA PHE A 60 -12.49 0.87 -11.57
C PHE A 60 -10.98 0.66 -11.40
N TYR A 61 -10.60 -0.19 -10.44
CA TYR A 61 -9.22 -0.60 -10.21
C TYR A 61 -9.11 -2.11 -10.26
N SER A 62 -8.10 -2.62 -10.97
CA SER A 62 -7.85 -4.05 -11.01
C SER A 62 -7.29 -4.56 -9.68
N THR A 63 -7.48 -5.85 -9.42
CA THR A 63 -6.89 -6.59 -8.30
C THR A 63 -5.39 -6.38 -8.16
N ASP A 64 -4.67 -6.32 -9.28
CA ASP A 64 -3.23 -6.15 -9.30
C ASP A 64 -2.76 -4.82 -8.71
N VAL A 65 -3.59 -3.77 -8.77
CA VAL A 65 -3.24 -2.45 -8.18
C VAL A 65 -3.05 -2.56 -6.66
N LEU A 66 -3.85 -3.39 -5.97
CA LEU A 66 -3.68 -3.61 -4.53
C LEU A 66 -2.41 -4.41 -4.22
N ARG A 67 -2.10 -5.40 -5.07
CA ARG A 67 -0.89 -6.21 -4.93
C ARG A 67 0.36 -5.36 -5.17
N GLU A 68 0.35 -4.51 -6.18
CA GLU A 68 1.42 -3.56 -6.47
C GLU A 68 1.59 -2.56 -5.33
N PHE A 69 0.50 -2.00 -4.79
CA PHE A 69 0.57 -1.13 -3.61
C PHE A 69 1.31 -1.83 -2.46
N ALA A 70 0.90 -3.05 -2.10
CA ALA A 70 1.54 -3.80 -1.02
C ALA A 70 3.04 -4.04 -1.28
N GLN A 71 3.39 -4.48 -2.50
CA GLN A 71 4.77 -4.70 -2.91
C GLN A 71 5.62 -3.44 -2.79
N THR A 72 5.14 -2.29 -3.29
CA THR A 72 5.92 -1.03 -3.22
C THR A 72 6.21 -0.59 -1.78
N GLN A 73 5.27 -0.82 -0.86
CA GLN A 73 5.45 -0.48 0.54
C GLN A 73 6.46 -1.40 1.24
N ILE A 74 6.44 -2.70 0.94
CA ILE A 74 7.42 -3.65 1.47
C ILE A 74 8.81 -3.42 0.85
N ASP A 75 8.89 -3.22 -0.47
CA ASP A 75 10.12 -2.87 -1.16
C ASP A 75 10.78 -1.62 -0.55
N TYR A 76 9.98 -0.59 -0.22
CA TYR A 76 10.47 0.60 0.45
C TYR A 76 11.14 0.25 1.79
N ILE A 77 10.51 -0.60 2.59
CA ILE A 77 11.03 -1.04 3.90
C ILE A 77 12.32 -1.85 3.73
N LEU A 78 12.41 -2.69 2.69
CA LEU A 78 13.56 -3.54 2.40
C LEU A 78 14.74 -2.81 1.74
N GLY A 79 14.55 -1.57 1.27
CA GLY A 79 15.65 -0.74 0.80
C GLY A 79 15.39 0.05 -0.46
N LYS A 80 14.24 -0.12 -1.12
CA LYS A 80 13.82 0.69 -2.28
C LYS A 80 13.26 2.05 -1.84
N ASN A 81 14.04 2.76 -1.03
CA ASN A 81 13.74 4.07 -0.49
C ASN A 81 14.87 5.06 -0.85
N PRO A 82 14.66 6.39 -0.67
CA PRO A 82 15.68 7.40 -1.03
C PRO A 82 17.03 7.22 -0.33
N ARG A 83 17.09 6.47 0.78
CA ARG A 83 18.33 6.17 1.51
C ARG A 83 19.02 4.89 1.02
N LYS A 84 18.38 4.08 0.17
CA LYS A 84 18.89 2.78 -0.31
C LYS A 84 19.30 1.84 0.84
N MET A 85 18.56 1.88 1.96
CA MET A 85 18.86 1.10 3.17
C MET A 85 17.65 0.30 3.64
N SER A 86 17.87 -0.94 4.03
CA SER A 86 16.86 -1.74 4.75
C SER A 86 16.53 -1.11 6.11
N TYR A 87 15.26 -1.18 6.49
CA TYR A 87 14.79 -0.87 7.85
C TYR A 87 14.50 -2.12 8.68
N VAL A 88 14.87 -3.29 8.18
CA VAL A 88 14.92 -4.56 8.91
C VAL A 88 16.37 -4.83 9.31
N VAL A 89 16.59 -5.16 10.59
CA VAL A 89 17.89 -5.46 11.20
C VAL A 89 18.31 -6.89 10.90
#